data_AF-A0A813IB73-F1
#
_entry.id   AF-A0A813IB73-F1
#
_cell.length_a   1.000
_cell.length_b   1.000
_cell.length_c   1.000
_cell.angle_alpha   90.00
_cell.angle_beta   90.00
_cell.angle_gamma   90.00
#
_symmetry.space_group_name_H-M   'P 1'
#
loop_
_entity.id
_entity.type
_entity.pdbx_description
1 polymer ?
#
loop_
_entity_poly.entity_id
_entity_poly.type
_entity_poly.pdbx_seq_one_letter_code
_entity_poly.pdbx_strand_id
1 'polypeptide(L)'
;MQIAMDIMALSAAGDLAGVAVASGDLDFLAPLERARSESMKGLLLTCSRGASMPAPLEARNAAAAAGVELVSYSLNADFVAPTHSTAISIRGGAATVHESIFIHASLRAPLEDDARVAVARILEKYGYLWPDAVGRELCDAAIVKFFHVNELGPVAINPSCLGWHHLSALLKSKPSTLWLKDPGNLLFVVPSSEKNGLKYYHFTYPGPFILQDSDQVVPDILGRLGFLRPDVSLEEAIDDFNRANVRRLKTKEIEAQGAANASPVELLQREFRIRIPFMQGWRVPQSDSSLRDMLHNTGLLADQYAPEKDVDYALRRFLEKKGQVAPPLGCSYTRLVAQVHQLQNPDTESSRA
;
A
#
# COMPACT_ATOMS: atom_id res chain seq x y z
N MET A 1 2.37 24.06 -2.31
CA MET A 1 2.15 24.85 -1.08
C MET A 1 2.62 24.11 0.19
N GLN A 2 2.14 22.89 0.48
CA GLN A 2 2.57 22.15 1.70
C GLN A 2 4.09 21.99 1.82
N ILE A 3 4.77 21.56 0.74
CA ILE A 3 6.24 21.39 0.73
C ILE A 3 6.96 22.70 1.10
N ALA A 4 6.47 23.85 0.62
CA ALA A 4 7.06 25.14 0.98
C ALA A 4 6.88 25.47 2.47
N MET A 5 5.72 25.14 3.05
CA MET A 5 5.50 25.28 4.49
C MET A 5 6.41 24.36 5.30
N ASP A 6 6.61 23.12 4.84
CA ASP A 6 7.49 22.16 5.51
C ASP A 6 8.95 22.62 5.49
N ILE A 7 9.44 23.16 4.37
CA ILE A 7 10.78 23.78 4.27
C ILE A 7 10.94 24.89 5.30
N MET A 8 9.94 25.76 5.43
CA MET A 8 9.95 26.86 6.39
C MET A 8 9.93 26.37 7.84
N ALA A 9 9.15 25.34 8.14
CA ALA A 9 9.08 24.75 9.47
C ALA A 9 10.41 24.08 9.86
N LEU A 10 11.03 23.36 8.93
CA LEU A 10 12.35 22.74 9.11
C LEU A 10 13.46 23.79 9.30
N SER A 11 13.35 24.91 8.59
CA SER A 11 14.25 26.06 8.71
C SER A 11 14.23 26.67 10.10
N ALA A 12 13.02 26.96 10.60
CA ALA A 12 12.83 27.57 11.91
C ALA A 12 13.28 26.68 13.09
N ALA A 13 13.41 25.37 12.88
CA ALA A 13 13.88 24.44 13.91
C ALA A 13 15.38 24.57 14.23
N GLY A 14 16.19 25.17 13.33
CA GLY A 14 17.58 25.56 13.60
C GLY A 14 18.64 24.43 13.63
N ASP A 15 18.24 23.17 13.47
CA ASP A 15 19.14 22.00 13.64
C ASP A 15 19.67 21.40 12.31
N LEU A 16 19.37 22.01 11.17
CA LEU A 16 19.69 21.44 9.85
C LEU A 16 20.83 22.18 9.16
N ALA A 17 21.75 21.42 8.56
CA ALA A 17 22.82 21.97 7.72
C ALA A 17 22.33 22.38 6.32
N GLY A 18 21.16 21.92 5.90
CA GLY A 18 20.63 22.17 4.55
C GLY A 18 19.27 21.55 4.29
N VAL A 19 18.63 22.02 3.23
CA VAL A 19 17.35 21.54 2.71
C VAL A 19 17.49 21.24 1.22
N ALA A 20 17.04 20.06 0.80
CA ALA A 20 17.02 19.65 -0.60
C ALA A 20 15.58 19.38 -1.06
N VAL A 21 15.18 19.95 -2.20
CA VAL A 21 13.86 19.77 -2.79
C VAL A 21 14.01 19.11 -4.14
N ALA A 22 13.37 17.96 -4.35
CA ALA A 22 13.30 17.31 -5.65
C ALA A 22 12.07 17.79 -6.42
N SER A 23 12.26 18.78 -7.31
CA SER A 23 11.19 19.36 -8.12
C SER A 23 11.75 19.95 -9.41
N GLY A 24 10.94 19.93 -10.48
CA GLY A 24 11.19 20.73 -11.68
C GLY A 24 10.62 22.15 -11.61
N ASP A 25 9.90 22.47 -10.53
CA ASP A 25 9.22 23.74 -10.32
C ASP A 25 10.19 24.76 -9.68
N LEU A 26 10.40 25.89 -10.37
CA LEU A 26 11.29 26.97 -9.93
C LEU A 26 10.67 27.82 -8.81
N ASP A 27 9.39 27.67 -8.52
CA ASP A 27 8.72 28.38 -7.42
C ASP A 27 9.28 27.96 -6.05
N PHE A 28 9.99 26.83 -5.98
CA PHE A 28 10.73 26.40 -4.78
C PHE A 28 12.03 27.16 -4.52
N LEU A 29 12.49 27.99 -5.46
CA LEU A 29 13.67 28.84 -5.23
C LEU A 29 13.43 29.85 -4.10
N ALA A 30 12.26 30.48 -4.01
CA ALA A 30 11.98 31.46 -2.97
C ALA A 30 11.98 30.87 -1.54
N PRO A 31 11.32 29.71 -1.28
CA PRO A 31 11.48 29.02 0.00
C PRO A 31 12.92 28.60 0.32
N LEU A 32 13.69 28.13 -0.67
CA LEU A 32 15.08 27.70 -0.48
C LEU A 32 16.03 28.89 -0.25
N GLU A 33 15.79 30.03 -0.90
CA GLU A 33 16.51 31.28 -0.66
C GLU A 33 16.28 31.76 0.78
N ARG A 34 15.05 31.67 1.27
CA ARG A 34 14.72 32.00 2.66
C ARG A 34 15.35 31.03 3.66
N ALA A 35 15.36 29.73 3.36
CA ALA A 35 16.10 28.75 4.15
C ALA A 35 17.59 29.12 4.25
N ARG A 36 18.17 29.67 3.17
CA ARG A 36 19.56 30.13 3.15
C ARG A 36 19.82 31.38 3.98
N SER A 37 18.87 32.32 4.06
CA SER A 37 19.04 33.49 4.95
C SER A 37 19.10 33.09 6.43
N GLU A 38 18.67 31.87 6.76
CA GLU A 38 18.79 31.24 8.08
C GLU A 38 20.06 30.35 8.20
N SER A 39 21.07 30.59 7.37
CA SER A 39 22.38 29.89 7.35
C SER A 39 22.35 28.42 6.91
N MET A 40 21.28 27.94 6.29
CA MET A 40 21.24 26.59 5.72
C MET A 40 21.67 26.55 4.25
N LYS A 41 22.16 25.40 3.81
CA LYS A 41 22.37 25.16 2.38
C LYS A 41 21.06 24.80 1.67
N GLY A 42 20.65 25.58 0.67
CA GLY A 42 19.50 25.25 -0.19
C GLY A 42 19.92 24.49 -1.44
N LEU A 43 19.29 23.36 -1.73
CA LEU A 43 19.49 22.57 -2.95
C LEU A 43 18.17 22.33 -3.68
N LEU A 44 18.15 22.58 -5.00
CA LEU A 44 17.04 22.21 -5.88
C LEU A 44 17.51 21.07 -6.80
N LEU A 45 16.88 19.89 -6.69
CA LEU A 45 17.19 18.71 -7.48
C LEU A 45 16.21 18.62 -8.65
N THR A 46 16.69 18.81 -9.88
CA THR A 46 15.87 18.72 -11.09
C THR A 46 16.12 17.41 -11.81
N CYS A 47 15.05 16.65 -12.09
CA CYS A 47 15.13 15.42 -12.87
C CYS A 47 14.97 15.70 -14.37
N SER A 48 15.97 15.37 -15.20
CA SER A 48 15.79 15.29 -16.65
C SER A 48 15.34 13.89 -17.05
N ARG A 49 14.18 13.75 -17.71
CA ARG A 49 13.79 12.50 -18.36
C ARG A 49 14.55 12.36 -19.69
N GLY A 50 15.46 11.40 -19.80
CA GLY A 50 16.27 11.16 -21.01
C GLY A 50 17.77 11.46 -20.81
N ALA A 51 18.52 11.49 -21.92
CA ALA A 51 19.94 11.87 -21.91
C ALA A 51 20.14 13.14 -21.08
N SER A 52 21.19 13.19 -20.26
CA SER A 52 21.50 14.27 -19.31
C SER A 52 21.57 15.63 -20.00
N MET A 53 20.40 16.23 -20.23
CA MET A 53 20.30 17.60 -20.68
C MET A 53 20.53 18.47 -19.46
N PRO A 54 21.53 19.36 -19.49
CA PRO A 54 21.70 20.33 -18.43
C PRO A 54 20.39 21.08 -18.20
N ALA A 55 20.04 21.40 -16.95
CA ALA A 55 18.90 22.27 -16.67
C ALA A 55 18.94 23.53 -17.56
N PRO A 56 17.80 24.04 -18.03
CA PRO A 56 17.74 25.23 -18.86
C PRO A 56 18.59 26.36 -18.27
N LEU A 57 19.28 27.12 -19.12
CA LEU A 57 20.16 28.21 -18.67
C LEU A 57 19.42 29.20 -17.75
N GLU A 58 18.14 29.45 -18.04
CA GLU A 58 17.26 30.27 -17.21
C GLU A 58 17.10 29.73 -15.77
N ALA A 59 16.89 28.42 -15.61
CA ALA A 59 16.79 27.79 -14.30
C ALA A 59 18.11 27.87 -13.52
N ARG A 60 19.25 27.71 -14.21
CA ARG A 60 20.59 27.87 -13.61
C ARG A 60 20.82 29.29 -13.14
N ASN A 61 20.47 30.28 -13.97
CA ASN A 61 20.61 31.69 -13.63
C ASN A 61 19.70 32.08 -12.47
N ALA A 62 18.45 31.59 -12.45
CA ALA A 62 17.52 31.83 -11.35
C ALA A 62 18.00 31.20 -10.04
N ALA A 63 18.47 29.96 -10.07
CA ALA A 63 19.03 29.28 -8.90
C ALA A 63 20.30 29.98 -8.40
N ALA A 64 21.20 30.40 -9.29
CA ALA A 64 22.40 31.16 -8.94
C ALA A 64 22.06 32.53 -8.34
N ALA A 65 21.04 33.24 -8.85
CA ALA A 65 20.56 34.50 -8.30
C ALA A 65 20.00 34.35 -6.87
N ALA A 66 19.24 33.27 -6.63
CA ALA A 66 18.80 32.86 -5.30
C ALA A 66 19.94 32.27 -4.42
N GLY A 67 21.12 32.07 -5.03
CA GLY A 67 22.23 31.21 -4.59
C GLY A 67 21.80 29.93 -3.88
N VAL A 68 20.90 29.23 -4.55
CA VAL A 68 20.51 27.83 -4.33
C VAL A 68 21.33 26.96 -5.26
N GLU A 69 21.85 25.85 -4.78
CA GLU A 69 22.59 24.90 -5.63
C GLU A 69 21.59 24.09 -6.48
N LEU A 70 21.69 24.23 -7.80
CA LEU A 70 20.89 23.44 -8.74
C LEU A 70 21.63 22.17 -9.12
N VAL A 71 21.09 21.02 -8.74
CA VAL A 71 21.64 19.70 -9.07
C VAL A 71 20.74 19.03 -10.09
N SER A 72 21.24 18.88 -11.32
CA SER A 72 20.55 18.11 -12.35
C SER A 72 20.93 16.63 -12.24
N TYR A 73 19.92 15.75 -12.24
CA TYR A 73 20.14 14.31 -12.34
C TYR A 73 19.27 13.74 -13.47
N SER A 74 19.81 12.76 -14.19
CA SER A 74 19.09 12.03 -15.23
C SER A 74 18.69 10.66 -14.73
N LEU A 75 17.43 10.27 -14.98
CA LEU A 75 17.06 8.86 -14.93
C LEU A 75 17.48 8.23 -16.26
N ASN A 76 18.28 7.16 -16.21
CA ASN A 76 18.71 6.44 -17.42
C ASN A 76 17.49 6.04 -18.27
N ALA A 77 17.60 6.04 -19.61
CA ALA A 77 16.47 5.66 -20.47
C ALA A 77 16.05 4.18 -20.30
N ASP A 78 16.99 3.32 -19.89
CA ASP A 78 16.72 1.92 -19.52
C ASP A 78 16.11 1.78 -18.11
N PHE A 79 15.94 2.92 -17.42
CA PHE A 79 15.25 2.99 -16.14
C PHE A 79 13.75 2.90 -16.45
N VAL A 80 13.23 1.66 -16.41
CA VAL A 80 11.78 1.41 -16.28
C VAL A 80 11.27 2.40 -15.23
N ALA A 81 10.32 3.23 -15.66
CA ALA A 81 9.82 4.39 -14.91
C ALA A 81 9.74 4.07 -13.42
N PRO A 82 10.10 5.01 -12.53
CA PRO A 82 10.06 4.79 -11.09
C PRO A 82 8.70 4.22 -10.72
N THR A 83 8.69 2.91 -10.44
CA THR A 83 7.54 2.27 -9.84
C THR A 83 7.42 2.91 -8.47
N HIS A 84 6.41 3.77 -8.32
CA HIS A 84 5.98 4.31 -7.04
C HIS A 84 6.05 3.16 -6.03
N SER A 85 6.98 3.27 -5.11
CA SER A 85 7.22 2.23 -4.14
C SER A 85 6.72 2.78 -2.83
N THR A 86 5.65 2.18 -2.34
CA THR A 86 5.04 2.54 -1.08
C THR A 86 5.92 2.03 0.06
N ALA A 87 6.37 2.93 0.92
CA ALA A 87 6.83 2.54 2.24
C ALA A 87 5.62 2.35 3.14
N ILE A 88 5.56 1.20 3.80
CA ILE A 88 4.45 0.83 4.67
C ILE A 88 4.96 0.94 6.10
N SER A 89 4.67 2.06 6.73
CA SER A 89 4.97 2.24 8.13
C SER A 89 3.90 1.57 8.97
N ILE A 90 4.20 0.44 9.63
CA ILE A 90 3.24 -0.18 10.56
C ILE A 90 3.52 0.32 11.97
N ARG A 91 2.65 1.18 12.50
CA ARG A 91 2.68 1.63 13.90
C ARG A 91 1.37 1.21 14.57
N GLY A 92 1.45 0.42 15.65
CA GLY A 92 0.25 -0.10 16.32
C GLY A 92 -0.59 -1.06 15.46
N GLY A 93 0.02 -1.77 14.50
CA GLY A 93 -0.66 -2.76 13.67
C GLY A 93 -1.45 -2.20 12.46
N ALA A 94 -1.45 -0.88 12.25
CA ALA A 94 -1.99 -0.26 11.04
C ALA A 94 -0.86 0.31 10.19
N ALA A 95 -0.90 0.07 8.87
CA ALA A 95 0.02 0.73 7.96
C ALA A 95 -0.40 2.18 7.68
N THR A 96 0.54 3.11 7.82
CA THR A 96 0.55 4.34 7.04
C THR A 96 1.29 4.09 5.74
N VAL A 97 0.55 4.16 4.64
CA VAL A 97 1.06 4.12 3.28
C VAL A 97 1.68 5.50 3.00
N HIS A 98 3.00 5.55 2.92
CA HIS A 98 3.69 6.73 2.41
C HIS A 98 3.84 6.54 0.90
N GLU A 99 2.92 7.13 0.14
CA GLU A 99 3.10 7.27 -1.29
C GLU A 99 4.30 8.20 -1.54
N SER A 100 5.23 7.76 -2.39
CA SER A 100 6.40 8.53 -2.83
C SER A 100 7.62 8.46 -1.90
N ILE A 101 8.34 7.34 -1.97
CA ILE A 101 9.81 7.40 -1.84
C ILE A 101 10.40 7.08 -3.21
N PHE A 102 11.22 8.01 -3.71
CA PHE A 102 12.10 7.72 -4.84
C PHE A 102 13.14 6.70 -4.40
N ILE A 103 12.95 5.45 -4.80
CA ILE A 103 13.93 4.41 -4.52
C ILE A 103 15.04 4.50 -5.54
N HIS A 104 16.21 4.93 -5.07
CA HIS A 104 17.44 4.93 -5.84
C HIS A 104 17.74 3.52 -6.39
N ALA A 105 18.28 3.39 -7.60
CA ALA A 105 18.57 2.09 -8.20
C ALA A 105 19.49 1.20 -7.34
N SER A 106 20.37 1.80 -6.52
CA SER A 106 21.21 1.07 -5.57
C SER A 106 20.42 0.30 -4.52
N LEU A 107 19.22 0.75 -4.14
CA LEU A 107 18.33 0.05 -3.20
C LEU A 107 17.54 -1.08 -3.87
N ARG A 108 17.50 -1.10 -5.20
CA ARG A 108 16.99 -2.24 -5.98
C ARG A 108 18.05 -3.32 -6.20
N ALA A 109 19.31 -3.02 -5.87
CA ALA A 109 20.37 -4.02 -5.94
C ALA A 109 19.97 -5.22 -5.05
N PRO A 110 20.14 -6.45 -5.56
CA PRO A 110 19.94 -7.62 -4.73
C PRO A 110 20.83 -7.51 -3.50
N LEU A 111 20.26 -7.71 -2.31
CA LEU A 111 21.07 -7.87 -1.10
C LEU A 111 22.08 -9.00 -1.34
N GLU A 112 23.34 -8.79 -0.91
CA GLU A 112 24.40 -9.82 -0.97
C GLU A 112 23.92 -11.12 -0.30
N ASP A 113 24.33 -12.27 -0.85
CA ASP A 113 23.83 -13.57 -0.39
C ASP A 113 24.16 -13.82 1.09
N ASP A 114 25.34 -13.43 1.56
CA ASP A 114 25.72 -13.52 2.97
C ASP A 114 24.79 -12.71 3.88
N ALA A 115 24.40 -11.52 3.44
CA ALA A 115 23.49 -10.66 4.18
C ALA A 115 22.06 -11.23 4.19
N ARG A 116 21.61 -11.87 3.10
CA ARG A 116 20.32 -12.60 3.08
C ARG A 116 20.33 -13.78 4.03
N VAL A 117 21.39 -14.59 4.01
CA VAL A 117 21.56 -15.74 4.91
C VAL A 117 21.58 -15.28 6.37
N ALA A 118 22.27 -14.17 6.68
CA ALA A 118 22.29 -13.62 8.03
C ALA A 118 20.90 -13.17 8.50
N VAL A 119 20.13 -12.48 7.64
CA VAL A 119 18.75 -12.07 7.94
C VAL A 119 17.85 -13.29 8.15
N ALA A 120 17.88 -14.27 7.24
CA ALA A 120 17.07 -15.48 7.33
C ALA A 120 17.35 -16.25 8.64
N ARG A 121 18.63 -16.47 8.97
CA ARG A 121 19.03 -17.12 10.24
C ARG A 121 18.52 -16.40 11.47
N ILE A 122 18.50 -15.06 11.46
CA ILE A 122 17.94 -14.30 12.58
C ILE A 122 16.42 -14.51 12.66
N LEU A 123 15.70 -14.39 11.54
CA LEU A 123 14.26 -14.59 11.52
C LEU A 123 13.88 -16.02 11.96
N GLU A 124 14.61 -17.03 11.52
CA GLU A 124 14.47 -18.42 11.94
C GLU A 124 14.75 -18.61 13.44
N LYS A 125 15.87 -18.07 13.94
CA LYS A 125 16.26 -18.17 15.35
C LYS A 125 15.17 -17.64 16.29
N TYR A 126 14.46 -16.59 15.89
CA TYR A 126 13.41 -15.97 16.69
C TYR A 126 11.99 -16.42 16.30
N GLY A 127 11.85 -17.41 15.42
CA GLY A 127 10.56 -18.04 15.09
C GLY A 127 9.69 -17.26 14.10
N TYR A 128 10.21 -16.23 13.44
CA TYR A 128 9.48 -15.48 12.41
C TYR A 128 9.54 -16.14 11.04
N LEU A 129 10.48 -17.07 10.82
CA LEU A 129 10.64 -17.84 9.59
C LEU A 129 10.83 -19.32 9.94
N TRP A 130 10.27 -20.23 9.15
CA TRP A 130 10.55 -21.66 9.33
C TRP A 130 11.78 -22.09 8.52
N PRO A 131 12.54 -23.09 8.98
CA PRO A 131 13.75 -23.58 8.29
C PRO A 131 13.53 -23.98 6.82
N ASP A 132 12.31 -24.39 6.48
CA ASP A 132 11.93 -24.83 5.12
C ASP A 132 11.04 -23.81 4.38
N ALA A 133 10.88 -22.60 4.91
CA ALA A 133 10.06 -21.56 4.29
C ALA A 133 10.78 -21.01 3.04
N VAL A 134 10.51 -21.61 1.89
CA VAL A 134 11.05 -21.16 0.60
C VAL A 134 10.09 -20.16 -0.06
N GLY A 135 10.51 -18.90 -0.19
CA GLY A 135 9.77 -17.90 -0.97
C GLY A 135 9.98 -16.46 -0.50
N ARG A 136 10.08 -15.51 -1.45
CA ARG A 136 10.28 -14.09 -1.15
C ARG A 136 9.14 -13.49 -0.31
N GLU A 137 7.91 -13.85 -0.65
CA GLU A 137 6.69 -13.37 0.03
C GLU A 137 6.64 -13.79 1.51
N LEU A 138 7.24 -14.94 1.86
CA LEU A 138 7.28 -15.42 3.23
C LEU A 138 8.20 -14.55 4.10
N CYS A 139 9.27 -14.05 3.49
CA CYS A 139 10.27 -13.26 4.19
C CYS A 139 9.80 -11.82 4.44
N ASP A 140 9.06 -11.21 3.51
CA ASP A 140 8.55 -9.84 3.70
C ASP A 140 7.64 -9.74 4.93
N ALA A 141 6.76 -10.74 5.10
CA ALA A 141 5.92 -10.85 6.28
C ALA A 141 6.71 -11.07 7.58
N ALA A 142 7.71 -11.97 7.55
CA ALA A 142 8.56 -12.24 8.70
C ALA A 142 9.29 -10.97 9.14
N ILE A 143 9.81 -10.18 8.19
CA ILE A 143 10.45 -8.89 8.44
C ILE A 143 9.45 -7.91 9.07
N VAL A 144 8.24 -7.80 8.53
CA VAL A 144 7.20 -6.89 9.06
C VAL A 144 6.83 -7.23 10.49
N LYS A 145 6.60 -8.51 10.77
CA LYS A 145 6.31 -8.99 12.13
C LYS A 145 7.47 -8.75 13.07
N PHE A 146 8.70 -9.00 12.61
CA PHE A 146 9.90 -8.76 13.41
C PHE A 146 10.00 -7.28 13.83
N PHE A 147 9.80 -6.36 12.88
CA PHE A 147 9.77 -4.93 13.17
C PHE A 147 8.63 -4.54 14.11
N HIS A 148 7.44 -5.13 13.93
CA HIS A 148 6.28 -4.86 14.76
C HIS A 148 6.48 -5.32 16.21
N VAL A 149 6.87 -6.57 16.43
CA VAL A 149 7.04 -7.16 17.77
C VAL A 149 8.18 -6.50 18.54
N ASN A 150 9.27 -6.12 17.85
CA ASN A 150 10.43 -5.47 18.48
C ASN A 150 10.33 -3.94 18.50
N GLU A 151 9.19 -3.36 18.13
CA GLU A 151 8.93 -1.91 18.13
C GLU A 151 10.00 -1.08 17.39
N LEU A 152 10.49 -1.59 16.25
CA LEU A 152 11.64 -1.03 15.54
C LEU A 152 11.30 0.15 14.62
N GLY A 153 10.05 0.60 14.67
CA GLY A 153 9.52 1.63 13.79
C GLY A 153 9.13 1.09 12.41
N PRO A 154 8.98 1.97 11.41
CA PRO A 154 8.44 1.62 10.10
C PRO A 154 9.41 0.79 9.26
N VAL A 155 8.88 -0.08 8.40
CA VAL A 155 9.67 -0.89 7.47
C VAL A 155 9.10 -0.85 6.06
N ALA A 156 9.93 -0.51 5.09
CA ALA A 156 9.52 -0.56 3.70
C ALA A 156 9.62 -2.00 3.18
N ILE A 157 8.51 -2.56 2.71
CA ILE A 157 8.45 -3.93 2.13
C ILE A 157 8.26 -3.95 0.62
N ASN A 158 8.16 -2.78 -0.02
CA ASN A 158 8.04 -2.69 -1.46
C ASN A 158 9.05 -1.69 -2.01
N PRO A 159 9.89 -2.08 -2.98
CA PRO A 159 10.13 -3.44 -3.47
C PRO A 159 10.61 -4.34 -2.32
N SER A 160 10.36 -5.64 -2.45
CA SER A 160 10.65 -6.63 -1.39
C SER A 160 12.08 -6.53 -0.86
N CYS A 161 13.07 -6.20 -1.69
CA CYS A 161 14.46 -6.03 -1.26
C CYS A 161 14.67 -4.97 -0.17
N LEU A 162 13.80 -3.95 -0.03
CA LEU A 162 13.99 -2.91 0.98
C LEU A 162 13.91 -3.45 2.41
N GLY A 163 12.96 -4.33 2.69
CA GLY A 163 12.80 -4.89 4.04
C GLY A 163 14.06 -5.64 4.47
N TRP A 164 14.67 -6.36 3.52
CA TRP A 164 15.93 -7.06 3.72
C TRP A 164 17.10 -6.13 4.00
N HIS A 165 17.23 -5.05 3.21
CA HIS A 165 18.27 -4.04 3.42
C HIS A 165 18.12 -3.37 4.79
N HIS A 166 16.90 -3.00 5.18
CA HIS A 166 16.61 -2.39 6.47
C HIS A 166 16.98 -3.32 7.63
N LEU A 167 16.53 -4.59 7.57
CA LEU A 167 16.84 -5.54 8.62
C LEU A 167 18.34 -5.87 8.67
N SER A 168 19.00 -6.03 7.51
CA SER A 168 20.45 -6.27 7.47
C SER A 168 21.25 -5.12 8.10
N ALA A 169 20.90 -3.87 7.75
CA ALA A 169 21.54 -2.68 8.33
C ALA A 169 21.30 -2.59 9.85
N LEU A 170 20.07 -2.90 10.30
CA LEU A 170 19.73 -2.96 11.72
C LEU A 170 20.58 -4.00 12.46
N LEU A 171 20.70 -5.21 11.92
CA LEU A 171 21.48 -6.28 12.55
C LEU A 171 22.98 -5.94 12.62
N LYS A 172 23.54 -5.29 11.59
CA LYS A 172 24.93 -4.81 11.59
C LYS A 172 25.16 -3.71 12.63
N SER A 173 24.22 -2.78 12.78
CA SER A 173 24.34 -1.68 13.75
C SER A 173 24.09 -2.10 15.20
N LYS A 174 23.43 -3.23 15.43
CA LYS A 174 23.03 -3.70 16.77
C LYS A 174 23.34 -5.20 17.01
N PRO A 175 24.62 -5.62 16.91
CA PRO A 175 24.99 -7.05 16.91
C PRO A 175 24.69 -7.78 18.24
N SER A 176 24.67 -7.05 19.35
CA SER A 176 24.47 -7.61 20.70
C SER A 176 23.03 -7.55 21.20
N THR A 177 22.08 -7.11 20.37
CA THR A 177 20.67 -6.99 20.79
C THR A 177 20.02 -8.36 20.89
N LEU A 178 19.33 -8.59 22.01
CA LEU A 178 18.42 -9.71 22.18
C LEU A 178 17.07 -9.32 21.60
N TRP A 179 16.62 -10.06 20.59
CA TRP A 179 15.34 -9.79 19.93
C TRP A 179 14.22 -10.61 20.58
N LEU A 180 13.00 -10.11 20.49
CA LEU A 180 11.80 -10.80 20.92
C LEU A 180 11.41 -11.87 19.89
N LYS A 181 10.93 -13.02 20.37
CA LYS A 181 10.44 -14.12 19.52
C LYS A 181 9.06 -13.79 18.94
N ASP A 182 8.73 -14.38 17.79
CA ASP A 182 7.36 -14.31 17.24
C ASP A 182 6.39 -14.93 18.27
N PRO A 183 5.36 -14.20 18.73
CA PRO A 183 4.35 -14.75 19.63
C PRO A 183 3.48 -15.84 18.98
N GLY A 184 3.56 -16.02 17.66
CA GLY A 184 2.90 -17.10 16.93
C GLY A 184 1.41 -16.87 16.65
N ASN A 185 0.87 -15.74 17.08
CA ASN A 185 -0.54 -15.35 16.94
C ASN A 185 -0.72 -14.07 16.11
N LEU A 186 0.27 -13.68 15.30
CA LEU A 186 0.15 -12.51 14.43
C LEU A 186 -0.21 -12.92 13.01
N LEU A 187 -1.15 -12.20 12.42
CA LEU A 187 -1.58 -12.34 11.03
C LEU A 187 -1.16 -11.11 10.25
N PHE A 188 -0.40 -11.29 9.16
CA PHE A 188 -0.07 -10.21 8.26
C PHE A 188 -0.91 -10.32 6.98
N VAL A 189 -1.78 -9.32 6.80
CA VAL A 189 -2.75 -9.26 5.71
C VAL A 189 -2.31 -8.20 4.71
N VAL A 190 -2.31 -8.58 3.43
CA VAL A 190 -1.98 -7.71 2.31
C VAL A 190 -3.21 -7.54 1.44
N PRO A 191 -3.87 -6.36 1.52
CA PRO A 191 -4.89 -5.96 0.57
C PRO A 191 -4.31 -5.99 -0.85
N SER A 192 -5.09 -6.50 -1.80
CA SER A 192 -4.67 -6.63 -3.19
C SER A 192 -5.77 -6.15 -4.12
N SER A 193 -5.38 -5.35 -5.10
CA SER A 193 -6.22 -4.99 -6.23
C SER A 193 -5.66 -5.68 -7.48
N GLU A 194 -6.43 -6.54 -8.13
CA GLU A 194 -6.02 -7.12 -9.41
C GLU A 194 -6.54 -6.26 -10.55
N LYS A 195 -5.63 -5.65 -11.32
CA LYS A 195 -5.94 -4.95 -12.56
C LYS A 195 -5.21 -5.65 -13.70
N ASN A 196 -5.96 -6.17 -14.67
CA ASN A 196 -5.42 -6.83 -15.88
C ASN A 196 -4.49 -8.04 -15.62
N GLY A 197 -4.78 -8.84 -14.58
CA GLY A 197 -4.00 -10.06 -14.27
C GLY A 197 -2.61 -9.82 -13.67
N LEU A 198 -2.15 -8.58 -13.64
CA LEU A 198 -0.93 -8.21 -12.92
C LEU A 198 -1.28 -7.95 -11.45
N LYS A 199 -0.61 -8.68 -10.55
CA LYS A 199 -0.67 -8.44 -9.11
C LYS A 199 0.07 -7.13 -8.84
N TYR A 200 -0.66 -6.03 -8.82
CA TYR A 200 -0.12 -4.79 -8.30
C TYR A 200 -0.34 -4.75 -6.79
N TYR A 201 0.75 -4.63 -6.04
CA TYR A 201 0.71 -4.04 -4.71
C TYR A 201 0.55 -2.52 -4.87
N HIS A 202 -0.51 -2.08 -5.55
CA HIS A 202 -0.97 -0.72 -5.37
C HIS A 202 -1.59 -0.71 -3.99
N PHE A 203 -0.81 -0.26 -3.01
CA PHE A 203 -1.30 -0.06 -1.65
C PHE A 203 -2.18 1.19 -1.64
N THR A 204 -3.30 1.13 -2.36
CA THR A 204 -4.44 2.01 -2.12
C THR A 204 -4.97 1.71 -0.73
N TYR A 205 -5.57 2.70 -0.07
CA TYR A 205 -6.25 2.46 1.19
C TYR A 205 -7.31 1.35 1.02
N PRO A 206 -7.31 0.29 1.85
CA PRO A 206 -6.43 0.01 2.99
C PRO A 206 -5.05 -0.57 2.58
N GLY A 207 -3.98 -0.13 3.26
CA GLY A 207 -2.65 -0.75 3.14
C GLY A 207 -2.52 -2.06 3.96
N PRO A 208 -1.38 -2.77 3.88
CA PRO A 208 -1.16 -4.00 4.65
C PRO A 208 -1.25 -3.78 6.15
N PHE A 209 -1.62 -4.81 6.89
CA PHE A 209 -1.80 -4.65 8.33
C PHE A 209 -1.47 -5.93 9.08
N ILE A 210 -1.16 -5.77 10.37
CA ILE A 210 -0.99 -6.87 11.31
C ILE A 210 -2.19 -6.89 12.24
N LEU A 211 -2.74 -8.07 12.46
CA LEU A 211 -3.74 -8.33 13.50
C LEU A 211 -3.24 -9.44 14.42
N GLN A 212 -3.66 -9.38 15.67
CA GLN A 212 -3.54 -10.49 16.58
C GLN A 212 -4.71 -11.45 16.34
N ASP A 213 -4.42 -12.74 16.31
CA ASP A 213 -5.42 -13.79 16.26
C ASP A 213 -6.33 -13.70 17.49
N SER A 214 -7.63 -13.61 17.25
CA SER A 214 -8.68 -13.50 18.26
C SER A 214 -10.01 -14.01 17.68
N ASP A 215 -11.06 -14.01 18.49
CA ASP A 215 -12.41 -14.35 18.01
C ASP A 215 -13.01 -13.24 17.13
N GLN A 216 -12.43 -12.05 17.14
CA GLN A 216 -12.81 -10.91 16.29
C GLN A 216 -12.01 -10.84 14.99
N VAL A 217 -11.14 -11.82 14.72
CA VAL A 217 -10.25 -11.78 13.55
C VAL A 217 -11.02 -11.65 12.22
N VAL A 218 -12.18 -12.29 12.10
CA VAL A 218 -13.00 -12.21 10.88
C VAL A 218 -13.59 -10.81 10.71
N PRO A 219 -14.38 -10.26 11.65
CA PRO A 219 -14.89 -8.89 11.50
C PRO A 219 -13.77 -7.85 11.38
N ASP A 220 -12.65 -8.01 12.09
CA ASP A 220 -11.51 -7.09 12.01
C ASP A 220 -10.86 -7.09 10.63
N ILE A 221 -10.63 -8.27 10.03
CA ILE A 221 -10.09 -8.39 8.67
C ILE A 221 -11.07 -7.82 7.66
N LEU A 222 -12.36 -8.19 7.74
CA LEU A 222 -13.38 -7.71 6.80
C LEU A 222 -13.59 -6.20 6.90
N GLY A 223 -13.57 -5.64 8.11
CA GLY A 223 -13.66 -4.20 8.33
C GLY A 223 -12.46 -3.47 7.77
N ARG A 224 -11.25 -3.96 8.03
CA ARG A 224 -10.02 -3.38 7.48
C ARG A 224 -9.92 -3.50 5.97
N LEU A 225 -10.44 -4.57 5.36
CA LEU A 225 -10.50 -4.74 3.90
C LEU A 225 -11.62 -3.91 3.26
N GLY A 226 -12.53 -3.33 4.04
CA GLY A 226 -13.65 -2.51 3.55
C GLY A 226 -14.93 -3.28 3.20
N PHE A 227 -15.02 -4.57 3.55
CA PHE A 227 -16.25 -5.37 3.36
C PHE A 227 -17.27 -5.18 4.48
N LEU A 228 -16.80 -5.04 5.73
CA LEU A 228 -17.68 -4.84 6.89
C LEU A 228 -17.77 -3.36 7.23
N ARG A 229 -19.00 -2.83 7.30
CA ARG A 229 -19.32 -1.42 7.57
C ARG A 229 -20.41 -1.33 8.64
N PRO A 230 -20.62 -0.16 9.29
CA PRO A 230 -21.61 -0.04 10.38
C PRO A 230 -23.04 -0.43 9.98
N ASP A 231 -23.39 -0.31 8.71
CA ASP A 231 -24.70 -0.60 8.12
C ASP A 231 -24.80 -1.99 7.47
N VAL A 232 -23.73 -2.78 7.47
CA VAL A 232 -23.65 -4.08 6.78
C VAL A 232 -23.52 -5.19 7.81
N SER A 233 -24.35 -6.24 7.71
CA SER A 233 -24.25 -7.40 8.61
C SER A 233 -22.98 -8.21 8.33
N LEU A 234 -22.50 -8.95 9.32
CA LEU A 234 -21.31 -9.78 9.16
C LEU A 234 -21.52 -10.86 8.08
N GLU A 235 -22.70 -11.47 8.03
CA GLU A 235 -23.07 -12.47 7.02
C GLU A 235 -22.99 -11.88 5.60
N GLU A 236 -23.51 -10.67 5.41
CA GLU A 236 -23.45 -10.00 4.12
C GLU A 236 -22.01 -9.64 3.70
N ALA A 237 -21.20 -9.15 4.64
CA ALA A 237 -19.79 -8.86 4.41
C ALA A 237 -18.99 -10.13 4.05
N ILE A 238 -19.30 -11.27 4.70
CA ILE A 238 -18.71 -12.58 4.38
C ILE A 238 -19.08 -13.01 2.97
N ASP A 239 -20.34 -12.88 2.58
CA ASP A 239 -20.79 -13.21 1.23
C ASP A 239 -20.07 -12.36 0.16
N ASP A 240 -19.91 -11.06 0.42
CA ASP A 240 -19.19 -10.14 -0.47
C ASP A 240 -17.71 -10.52 -0.60
N PHE A 241 -17.08 -10.79 0.54
CA PHE A 241 -15.69 -11.25 0.59
C PHE A 241 -15.51 -12.55 -0.19
N ASN A 242 -16.40 -13.51 0.02
CA ASN A 242 -16.38 -14.81 -0.65
C ASN A 242 -16.52 -14.66 -2.17
N ARG A 243 -17.42 -13.80 -2.65
CA ARG A 243 -17.54 -13.49 -4.08
C ARG A 243 -16.27 -12.87 -4.65
N ALA A 244 -15.73 -11.84 -3.98
CA ALA A 244 -14.52 -11.16 -4.44
C ALA A 244 -13.30 -12.09 -4.49
N ASN A 245 -13.23 -13.04 -3.55
CA ASN A 245 -12.10 -13.94 -3.34
C ASN A 245 -12.36 -15.40 -3.76
N VAL A 246 -13.44 -15.69 -4.50
CA VAL A 246 -13.89 -17.06 -4.80
C VAL A 246 -12.78 -17.94 -5.39
N ARG A 247 -11.97 -17.40 -6.31
CA ARG A 247 -10.83 -18.14 -6.91
C ARG A 247 -9.79 -18.48 -5.87
N ARG A 248 -9.44 -17.52 -5.00
CA ARG A 248 -8.48 -17.76 -3.92
C ARG A 248 -9.05 -18.81 -2.99
N LEU A 249 -10.30 -18.70 -2.56
CA LEU A 249 -10.93 -19.69 -1.68
C LEU A 249 -11.05 -21.08 -2.33
N LYS A 250 -11.28 -21.17 -3.66
CA LYS A 250 -11.37 -22.44 -4.40
C LYS A 250 -10.02 -23.13 -4.63
N THR A 251 -9.01 -22.41 -5.17
CA THR A 251 -7.64 -22.95 -5.37
C THR A 251 -7.02 -23.43 -4.06
N LYS A 252 -7.55 -22.93 -2.97
CA LYS A 252 -7.08 -23.19 -1.63
C LYS A 252 -7.68 -24.46 -1.00
N GLU A 253 -8.46 -25.25 -1.76
CA GLU A 253 -9.12 -26.48 -1.32
C GLU A 253 -9.54 -26.36 0.14
N ILE A 254 -10.51 -25.48 0.40
CA ILE A 254 -11.32 -25.59 1.62
C ILE A 254 -12.04 -26.92 1.46
N GLU A 255 -11.35 -28.00 1.81
CA GLU A 255 -11.89 -29.34 1.76
C GLU A 255 -13.11 -29.33 2.67
N ALA A 256 -14.27 -29.34 2.02
CA ALA A 256 -15.59 -29.49 2.60
C ALA A 256 -15.76 -30.82 3.37
N GLN A 257 -14.67 -31.56 3.62
CA GLN A 257 -14.67 -32.90 4.19
C GLN A 257 -14.70 -32.92 5.73
N GLY A 258 -14.68 -31.77 6.42
CA GLY A 258 -14.81 -31.70 7.89
C GLY A 258 -15.92 -30.80 8.43
N ALA A 259 -16.70 -30.14 7.56
CA ALA A 259 -17.43 -28.93 7.94
C ALA A 259 -18.91 -28.93 7.55
N ALA A 260 -19.58 -30.08 7.52
CA ALA A 260 -21.03 -30.14 7.24
C ALA A 260 -21.87 -29.24 8.18
N ASN A 261 -21.32 -28.84 9.33
CA ASN A 261 -21.97 -28.01 10.34
C ASN A 261 -21.22 -26.72 10.70
N ALA A 262 -20.10 -26.38 10.05
CA ALA A 262 -19.35 -25.16 10.42
C ALA A 262 -20.04 -23.93 9.84
N SER A 263 -20.20 -22.89 10.66
CA SER A 263 -20.67 -21.59 10.21
C SER A 263 -19.68 -20.94 9.22
N PRO A 264 -20.14 -20.03 8.34
CA PRO A 264 -19.26 -19.28 7.45
C PRO A 264 -18.14 -18.51 8.17
N VAL A 265 -18.43 -18.03 9.39
CA VAL A 265 -17.45 -17.35 10.26
C VAL A 265 -16.34 -18.31 10.68
N GLU A 266 -16.69 -19.50 11.16
CA GLU A 266 -15.71 -20.51 11.59
C GLU A 266 -14.84 -20.97 10.43
N LEU A 267 -15.41 -21.11 9.22
CA LEU A 267 -14.66 -21.45 8.02
C LEU A 267 -13.63 -20.36 7.67
N LEU A 268 -14.03 -19.09 7.69
CA LEU A 268 -13.10 -17.98 7.43
C LEU A 268 -12.06 -17.83 8.52
N GLN A 269 -12.45 -17.97 9.79
CA GLN A 269 -11.53 -17.94 10.91
C GLN A 269 -10.48 -19.05 10.79
N ARG A 270 -10.90 -20.26 10.41
CA ARG A 270 -10.01 -21.37 10.09
C ARG A 270 -9.07 -21.03 8.93
N GLU A 271 -9.56 -20.43 7.85
CA GLU A 271 -8.72 -20.02 6.72
C GLU A 271 -7.69 -18.96 7.08
N PHE A 272 -8.07 -17.98 7.90
CA PHE A 272 -7.16 -16.95 8.40
C PHE A 272 -6.12 -17.51 9.38
N ARG A 273 -6.39 -18.63 10.06
CA ARG A 273 -5.48 -19.27 11.02
C ARG A 273 -4.57 -20.35 10.41
N ILE A 274 -5.12 -21.21 9.55
CA ILE A 274 -4.41 -22.40 9.02
C ILE A 274 -3.31 -22.01 8.05
N ARG A 275 -3.54 -20.96 7.27
CA ARG A 275 -2.59 -20.56 6.24
C ARG A 275 -1.45 -19.80 6.86
N ILE A 276 -0.41 -20.57 7.18
CA ILE A 276 1.02 -20.27 7.20
C ILE A 276 1.27 -18.76 7.41
N PRO A 277 1.80 -18.34 8.57
CA PRO A 277 1.60 -17.04 9.20
C PRO A 277 2.38 -15.92 8.53
N PHE A 278 2.77 -16.07 7.28
CA PHE A 278 3.58 -15.10 6.58
C PHE A 278 2.65 -14.08 5.92
N MET A 279 2.04 -14.35 4.77
CA MET A 279 1.34 -13.29 4.03
C MET A 279 -0.01 -13.75 3.50
N GLN A 280 -1.08 -13.06 3.91
CA GLN A 280 -2.41 -13.30 3.39
C GLN A 280 -2.80 -12.20 2.41
N GLY A 281 -2.60 -12.49 1.12
CA GLY A 281 -3.14 -11.65 0.05
C GLY A 281 -4.65 -11.82 -0.03
N TRP A 282 -5.43 -10.76 0.15
CA TRP A 282 -6.88 -10.74 -0.03
C TRP A 282 -7.33 -9.62 -0.97
N ARG A 283 -8.31 -9.90 -1.84
CA ARG A 283 -8.87 -8.86 -2.71
C ARG A 283 -9.78 -7.95 -1.90
N VAL A 284 -9.63 -6.65 -2.11
CA VAL A 284 -10.53 -5.62 -1.56
C VAL A 284 -11.77 -5.45 -2.44
N PRO A 285 -12.85 -4.83 -1.92
CA PRO A 285 -13.97 -4.36 -2.74
C PRO A 285 -13.50 -3.52 -3.93
N GLN A 286 -14.28 -3.53 -5.01
CA GLN A 286 -14.01 -2.62 -6.12
C GLN A 286 -14.20 -1.17 -5.68
N SER A 287 -13.24 -0.32 -6.02
CA SER A 287 -13.37 1.12 -5.79
C SER A 287 -14.51 1.71 -6.64
N ASP A 288 -15.22 2.67 -6.08
CA ASP A 288 -16.27 3.44 -6.74
C ASP A 288 -15.73 4.69 -7.46
N SER A 289 -14.42 4.98 -7.39
CA SER A 289 -13.87 6.26 -7.91
C SER A 289 -14.20 6.50 -9.37
N SER A 290 -14.00 5.51 -10.25
CA SER A 290 -14.34 5.65 -11.67
C SER A 290 -15.86 5.72 -11.91
N LEU A 291 -16.67 5.14 -11.00
CA LEU A 291 -18.12 5.24 -11.07
C LEU A 291 -18.59 6.63 -10.65
N ARG A 292 -17.97 7.24 -9.63
CA ARG A 292 -18.23 8.62 -9.22
C ARG A 292 -18.00 9.60 -10.36
N ASP A 293 -16.86 9.49 -11.04
CA ASP A 293 -16.56 10.32 -12.22
C ASP A 293 -17.62 10.11 -13.32
N MET A 294 -18.00 8.86 -13.58
CA MET A 294 -19.03 8.53 -14.56
C MET A 294 -20.41 9.09 -14.18
N LEU A 295 -20.83 8.94 -12.92
CA LEU A 295 -22.11 9.43 -12.43
C LEU A 295 -22.16 10.96 -12.44
N HIS A 296 -21.05 11.63 -12.13
CA HIS A 296 -20.93 13.07 -12.24
C HIS A 296 -21.07 13.51 -13.71
N ASN A 297 -20.29 12.91 -14.61
CA ASN A 297 -20.30 13.25 -16.04
C ASN A 297 -21.66 12.99 -16.71
N THR A 298 -22.45 12.03 -16.19
CA THR A 298 -23.81 11.73 -16.67
C THR A 298 -24.90 12.55 -16.00
N GLY A 299 -24.54 13.46 -15.08
CA GLY A 299 -25.48 14.30 -14.33
C GLY A 299 -26.36 13.52 -13.35
N LEU A 300 -25.97 12.29 -12.98
CA LEU A 300 -26.64 11.50 -11.95
C LEU A 300 -26.14 11.81 -10.55
N LEU A 301 -24.93 12.34 -10.43
CA LEU A 301 -24.30 12.80 -9.21
C LEU A 301 -23.87 14.26 -9.38
N ALA A 302 -24.07 15.10 -8.37
CA ALA A 302 -23.75 16.52 -8.45
C ALA A 302 -22.23 16.81 -8.38
N ASP A 303 -21.52 16.00 -7.59
CA ASP A 303 -20.08 16.13 -7.34
C ASP A 303 -19.48 14.71 -7.22
N GLN A 304 -18.33 14.47 -7.84
CA GLN A 304 -17.59 13.20 -7.74
C GLN A 304 -17.15 12.89 -6.29
N TYR A 305 -17.01 13.90 -5.45
CA TYR A 305 -16.66 13.75 -4.03
C TYR A 305 -17.87 13.66 -3.09
N ALA A 306 -19.10 13.51 -3.63
CA ALA A 306 -20.31 13.44 -2.83
C ALA A 306 -20.28 12.31 -1.78
N PRO A 307 -21.00 12.45 -0.65
CA PRO A 307 -21.15 11.38 0.34
C PRO A 307 -21.57 10.05 -0.27
N GLU A 308 -21.10 8.93 0.30
CA GLU A 308 -21.40 7.58 -0.21
C GLU A 308 -22.89 7.30 -0.38
N LYS A 309 -23.74 7.82 0.53
CA LYS A 309 -25.20 7.70 0.45
C LYS A 309 -25.76 8.30 -0.86
N ASP A 310 -25.20 9.41 -1.33
CA ASP A 310 -25.65 10.05 -2.57
C ASP A 310 -25.15 9.26 -3.78
N VAL A 311 -23.96 8.65 -3.67
CA VAL A 311 -23.43 7.75 -4.70
C VAL A 311 -24.26 6.47 -4.80
N ASP A 312 -24.66 5.86 -3.67
CA ASP A 312 -25.57 4.71 -3.63
C ASP A 312 -26.88 5.03 -4.36
N TYR A 313 -27.50 6.16 -4.05
CA TYR A 313 -28.71 6.61 -4.74
C TYR A 313 -28.49 6.83 -6.24
N ALA A 314 -27.39 7.47 -6.62
CA ALA A 314 -27.04 7.69 -8.02
C ALA A 314 -26.77 6.39 -8.80
N LEU A 315 -26.11 5.41 -8.17
CA LEU A 315 -25.87 4.07 -8.74
C LEU A 315 -27.18 3.32 -8.96
N ARG A 316 -28.12 3.37 -8.01
CA ARG A 316 -29.45 2.75 -8.16
C ARG A 316 -30.21 3.37 -9.34
N ARG A 317 -30.24 4.70 -9.43
CA ARG A 317 -30.83 5.40 -10.57
C ARG A 317 -30.13 5.09 -11.89
N PHE A 318 -28.82 4.87 -11.87
CA PHE A 318 -28.08 4.42 -13.05
C PHE A 318 -28.56 3.04 -13.51
N LEU A 319 -28.72 2.07 -12.59
CA LEU A 319 -29.26 0.74 -12.90
C LEU A 319 -30.68 0.82 -13.46
N GLU A 320 -31.55 1.60 -12.84
CA GLU A 320 -32.92 1.84 -13.31
C GLU A 320 -32.95 2.40 -14.74
N LYS A 321 -32.12 3.41 -15.04
CA LYS A 321 -31.98 3.98 -16.40
C LYS A 321 -31.47 2.96 -17.42
N LYS A 322 -30.71 1.95 -16.98
CA LYS A 322 -30.23 0.84 -17.81
C LYS A 322 -31.21 -0.33 -17.91
N GLY A 323 -32.41 -0.20 -17.32
CA GLY A 323 -33.41 -1.27 -17.29
C GLY A 323 -33.00 -2.46 -16.42
N GLN A 324 -32.06 -2.27 -15.49
CA GLN A 324 -31.57 -3.29 -14.58
C GLN A 324 -32.30 -3.17 -13.24
N VAL A 325 -32.58 -4.30 -12.60
CA VAL A 325 -33.15 -4.32 -11.26
C VAL A 325 -32.04 -3.97 -10.27
N ALA A 326 -32.18 -2.85 -9.58
CA ALA A 326 -31.29 -2.49 -8.49
C ALA A 326 -31.44 -3.51 -7.35
N PRO A 327 -30.36 -3.86 -6.62
CA PRO A 327 -30.45 -4.67 -5.42
C PRO A 327 -31.46 -4.05 -4.43
N PRO A 328 -32.14 -4.84 -3.58
CA PRO A 328 -33.00 -4.29 -2.54
C PRO A 328 -32.35 -3.18 -1.72
N LEU A 329 -33.18 -2.29 -1.17
CA LEU A 329 -32.73 -1.35 -0.13
C LEU A 329 -32.23 -2.18 1.05
N GLY A 330 -31.00 -1.93 1.49
CA GLY A 330 -30.32 -2.71 2.53
C GLY A 330 -29.34 -3.78 2.04
N CYS A 331 -29.19 -3.98 0.73
CA CYS A 331 -28.00 -4.68 0.21
C CYS A 331 -26.75 -3.80 0.34
N SER A 332 -25.60 -4.44 0.52
CA SER A 332 -24.33 -3.74 0.65
C SER A 332 -24.03 -2.88 -0.57
N TYR A 333 -23.49 -1.69 -0.29
CA TYR A 333 -22.97 -0.79 -1.32
C TYR A 333 -21.93 -1.48 -2.21
N THR A 334 -21.12 -2.37 -1.64
CA THR A 334 -20.12 -3.16 -2.38
C THR A 334 -20.74 -3.99 -3.50
N ARG A 335 -21.91 -4.62 -3.27
CA ARG A 335 -22.64 -5.35 -4.32
C ARG A 335 -23.12 -4.42 -5.42
N LEU A 336 -23.65 -3.26 -5.04
CA LEU A 336 -24.16 -2.27 -5.98
C LEU A 336 -23.04 -1.75 -6.90
N VAL A 337 -21.89 -1.39 -6.31
CA VAL A 337 -20.68 -0.99 -7.05
C VAL A 337 -20.22 -2.10 -7.99
N ALA A 338 -20.15 -3.35 -7.50
CA ALA A 338 -19.74 -4.49 -8.31
C ALA A 338 -20.67 -4.75 -9.51
N GLN A 339 -21.98 -4.67 -9.31
CA GLN A 339 -22.97 -4.85 -10.38
C GLN A 339 -22.85 -3.77 -11.46
N VAL A 340 -22.63 -2.51 -11.08
CA VAL A 340 -22.45 -1.43 -12.05
C VAL A 340 -21.13 -1.60 -12.83
N HIS A 341 -20.04 -2.01 -12.18
CA HIS A 341 -18.78 -2.33 -12.86
C HIS A 341 -18.92 -3.48 -13.87
N GLN A 342 -19.68 -4.53 -13.53
CA GLN A 342 -19.97 -5.65 -14.44
C GLN A 342 -20.72 -5.18 -15.68
N LEU A 343 -21.75 -4.33 -15.51
CA LEU A 343 -22.51 -3.76 -16.62
C LEU A 343 -21.68 -2.85 -17.52
N GLN A 344 -20.68 -2.17 -16.96
CA GLN A 344 -19.76 -1.33 -17.75
C GLN A 344 -18.72 -2.15 -18.52
N ASN A 345 -18.40 -3.36 -18.06
CA ASN A 345 -17.33 -4.18 -18.65
C ASN A 345 -17.77 -5.64 -18.85
N PRO A 346 -18.79 -5.90 -19.70
CA PRO A 346 -19.40 -7.23 -19.85
C PRO A 346 -18.39 -8.31 -20.28
N ASP A 347 -17.36 -7.94 -21.05
CA ASP A 347 -16.35 -8.87 -21.56
C ASP A 347 -15.37 -9.38 -20.48
N THR A 348 -15.35 -8.75 -19.31
CA THR A 348 -14.38 -9.08 -18.25
C THR A 348 -14.75 -10.34 -17.47
N GLU A 349 -16.02 -10.78 -17.51
CA GLU A 349 -16.46 -11.97 -16.79
C GLU A 349 -16.39 -13.26 -17.61
N SER A 350 -16.57 -13.19 -18.93
CA SER A 350 -16.43 -14.35 -19.82
C SER A 350 -15.01 -14.92 -19.85
N SER A 351 -14.01 -14.14 -19.44
CA SER A 351 -12.62 -14.59 -19.25
C SER A 351 -12.32 -15.06 -17.81
N ARG A 352 -13.29 -14.96 -16.90
CA ARG A 352 -13.12 -15.24 -15.47
C ARG A 352 -13.84 -16.50 -14.95
N ALA A 353 -14.86 -16.98 -15.64
CA ALA A 353 -15.37 -18.35 -15.47
C ALA A 353 -14.34 -19.35 -16.02
#